data_AF-A0AB39TTZ4-F1
#
_entry.id   AF-A0AB39TTZ4-F1
#
_cell.length_a   1.000
_cell.length_b   1.000
_cell.length_c   1.000
_cell.angle_alpha   90.00
_cell.angle_beta   90.00
_cell.angle_gamma   90.00
#
_symmetry.space_group_name_H-M   'P 1'
#
loop_
_entity.id
_entity.type
_entity.pdbx_description
1 polymer ?
#
loop_
_entity_poly.entity_id
_entity_poly.type
_entity_poly.pdbx_seq_one_letter_code
_entity_poly.pdbx_strand_id
1 'polypeptide(L)' 'MSEDWTEAAVELNTGYTVLNADGEAISYVPSALVALQGGFAKLRVPGTDTVQVVSAPAVHLITLKG' A
#
# COMPACT_ATOMS: atom_id res chain seq x y z
N MET A 1 -17.77 8.37 3.60
CA MET A 1 -17.61 6.90 3.46
C MET A 1 -16.56 6.47 4.46
N SER A 2 -16.85 5.44 5.25
CA SER A 2 -15.84 4.83 6.13
C SER A 2 -14.80 4.14 5.25
N GLU A 3 -13.53 4.23 5.64
CA GLU A 3 -12.46 3.47 4.99
C GLU A 3 -12.38 2.09 5.67
N ASP A 4 -12.61 1.04 4.90
CA ASP A 4 -12.48 -0.33 5.38
C ASP A 4 -11.02 -0.75 5.28
N TRP A 5 -10.28 -0.56 6.38
CA TRP A 5 -8.87 -0.90 6.49
C TRP A 5 -8.69 -2.37 6.81
N THR A 6 -7.79 -3.05 6.08
CA THR A 6 -7.41 -4.44 6.34
C THR A 6 -5.90 -4.63 6.24
N GLU A 7 -5.33 -5.59 6.96
CA GLU A 7 -3.91 -5.89 6.88
C GLU A 7 -3.60 -6.75 5.65
N ALA A 8 -2.60 -6.35 4.87
CA ALA A 8 -2.21 -7.08 3.67
C ALA A 8 -0.72 -6.89 3.34
N ALA A 9 -0.18 -7.81 2.56
CA ALA A 9 1.04 -7.57 1.79
C ALA A 9 0.67 -6.92 0.45
N VAL A 10 1.50 -6.01 -0.04
CA VAL A 10 1.26 -5.26 -1.28
C VAL A 10 2.48 -5.32 -2.18
N GLU A 11 2.26 -5.69 -3.43
CA GLU A 11 3.25 -5.64 -4.50
C GLU A 11 2.80 -4.64 -5.56
N LEU A 12 3.72 -3.79 -6.00
CA LEU A 12 3.51 -2.78 -7.03
C LEU A 12 4.13 -3.22 -8.36
N ASN A 13 3.50 -2.83 -9.46
CA ASN A 13 4.04 -3.05 -10.79
C ASN A 13 5.37 -2.30 -10.98
N THR A 14 6.22 -2.80 -11.88
CA THR A 14 7.50 -2.18 -12.23
C THR A 14 7.35 -0.68 -12.53
N GLY A 15 8.22 0.13 -11.93
CA GLY A 15 8.21 1.59 -12.08
C GLY A 15 7.38 2.33 -11.03
N TYR A 16 6.63 1.62 -10.18
CA TYR A 16 5.90 2.19 -9.06
C TYR A 16 6.55 1.81 -7.73
N THR A 17 6.59 2.78 -6.81
CA THR A 17 7.18 2.60 -5.48
C THR A 17 6.40 3.38 -4.43
N VAL A 18 6.59 2.97 -3.18
CA VAL A 18 6.21 3.71 -1.97
C VAL A 18 7.42 3.78 -1.05
N LEU A 19 7.39 4.66 -0.05
CA LEU A 19 8.46 4.84 0.90
C LEU A 19 8.31 3.89 2.09
N ASN A 20 9.42 3.29 2.54
CA ASN A 20 9.49 2.62 3.83
C ASN A 20 9.83 3.61 4.97
N ALA A 21 10.00 3.09 6.19
CA ALA A 21 10.33 3.89 7.37
C ALA A 21 11.68 4.64 7.26
N ASP A 22 12.61 4.09 6.49
CA ASP A 22 13.93 4.67 6.25
C ASP A 22 13.92 5.71 5.11
N GLY A 23 12.76 5.94 4.48
CA GLY A 23 12.61 6.84 3.34
C GLY A 23 13.06 6.23 2.01
N GLU A 24 13.30 4.92 1.95
CA GLU A 24 13.69 4.22 0.73
C GLU A 24 12.47 3.86 -0.12
N ALA A 25 12.62 4.00 -1.43
CA ALA A 25 11.60 3.60 -2.40
C ALA A 25 11.58 2.08 -2.58
N ILE A 26 10.47 1.45 -2.22
CA ILE A 26 10.23 0.01 -2.30
C ILE A 26 9.00 -0.31 -3.16
N SER A 27 9.05 -1.43 -3.89
CA SER A 27 7.92 -1.92 -4.70
C SER A 27 7.13 -3.05 -4.01
N TYR A 28 7.64 -3.57 -2.89
CA TYR A 28 6.99 -4.62 -2.12
C TYR A 28 6.92 -4.24 -0.64
N VAL A 29 5.70 -4.25 -0.09
CA VAL A 29 5.42 -3.97 1.31
C VAL A 29 4.87 -5.25 1.96
N PRO A 30 5.65 -5.91 2.85
CA PRO A 30 5.24 -7.19 3.42
C PRO A 30 4.07 -7.10 4.41
N SER A 31 3.84 -5.93 5.01
CA SER A 31 2.67 -5.65 5.86
C SER A 31 2.32 -4.17 5.76
N ALA A 32 1.07 -3.87 5.43
CA ALA A 32 0.48 -2.54 5.52
C ALA A 32 -1.01 -2.66 5.88
N LEU A 33 -1.57 -1.61 6.48
CA LEU A 33 -3.02 -1.43 6.43
C LEU A 33 -3.38 -0.86 5.06
N VAL A 34 -4.33 -1.50 4.40
CA VAL A 34 -4.78 -1.16 3.06
C VAL A 34 -6.26 -0.83 3.08
N ALA A 35 -6.63 0.24 2.38
CA ALA A 35 -8.01 0.56 2.05
C ALA A 35 -8.12 0.85 0.55
N LEU A 36 -9.15 0.31 -0.10
CA LEU A 36 -9.42 0.54 -1.52
C LEU A 36 -10.54 1.57 -1.68
N GLN A 37 -10.29 2.64 -2.43
CA GLN A 37 -11.28 3.69 -2.63
C GLN A 37 -11.15 4.33 -4.01
N GLY A 38 -12.24 4.31 -4.79
CA GLY A 38 -12.35 5.11 -6.02
C GLY A 38 -11.26 4.84 -7.06
N GLY A 39 -10.75 3.60 -7.15
CA GLY A 39 -9.66 3.25 -8.06
C GLY A 39 -8.26 3.54 -7.53
N PHE A 40 -8.11 3.77 -6.23
CA PHE A 40 -6.84 3.93 -5.53
C PHE A 40 -6.71 2.92 -4.40
N ALA A 41 -5.47 2.54 -4.08
CA ALA A 41 -5.10 1.86 -2.86
C ALA A 41 -4.40 2.85 -1.93
N LYS A 42 -4.93 2.99 -0.72
CA LYS A 42 -4.33 3.74 0.37
C LYS A 42 -3.55 2.79 1.26
N LEU A 43 -2.30 3.11 1.54
CA LEU A 43 -1.37 2.27 2.26
C LEU A 43 -0.87 3.02 3.51
N ARG A 44 -1.04 2.40 4.68
CA ARG A 44 -0.27 2.77 5.88
C ARG A 44 0.87 1.80 6.03
N VAL A 45 2.05 2.23 5.62
CA VAL A 45 3.29 1.45 5.71
C VAL A 45 3.84 1.61 7.14
N PRO A 46 4.11 0.52 7.87
CA PRO A 46 4.67 0.58 9.22
C PRO A 46 5.94 1.43 9.30
N GLY A 47 6.06 2.24 10.34
CA GLY A 47 7.20 3.14 10.54
C GLY A 47 7.17 4.40 9.66
N THR A 48 6.11 4.61 8.87
CA THR A 48 5.85 5.89 8.20
C THR A 48 4.70 6.62 8.87
N ASP A 49 4.75 7.95 8.90
CA ASP A 49 3.69 8.79 9.52
C ASP A 49 2.61 9.22 8.52
N THR A 50 2.64 8.70 7.29
CA THR A 50 1.78 9.16 6.19
C THR A 50 1.02 8.03 5.54
N VAL A 51 -0.19 8.34 5.08
CA VAL A 51 -0.93 7.47 4.15
C VAL A 51 -0.37 7.71 2.76
N GLN A 52 0.20 6.69 2.16
CA GLN A 52 0.68 6.73 0.78
C GLN A 52 -0.42 6.20 -0.13
N VAL A 53 -0.65 6.90 -1.25
CA VAL A 53 -1.75 6.58 -2.17
C VAL A 53 -1.17 6.19 -3.51
N VAL A 54 -1.57 5.01 -3.99
CA VAL A 54 -1.22 4.53 -5.33
C VAL A 54 -2.49 4.32 -6.14
N SER A 55 -2.42 4.51 -7.45
CA SER A 55 -3.52 4.15 -8.34
C SER A 55 -3.67 2.62 -8.35
N ALA A 56 -4.91 2.11 -8.45
CA ALA A 56 -5.15 0.67 -8.51
C ALA A 56 -4.37 -0.02 -9.66
N PRO A 57 -4.20 0.59 -10.85
CA PRO A 57 -3.34 0.03 -11.90
C PRO A 57 -1.85 -0.07 -11.54
N ALA A 58 -1.37 0.69 -10.54
CA ALA A 58 0.01 0.58 -10.06
C ALA A 58 0.21 -0.66 -9.16
N VAL A 59 -0.87 -1.25 -8.66
CA VAL A 59 -0.82 -2.44 -7.80
C VAL A 59 -0.75 -3.70 -8.66
N HIS A 60 0.21 -4.56 -8.38
CA HIS A 60 0.32 -5.89 -8.97
C HIS A 60 -0.55 -6.89 -8.21
N LEU A 61 -0.38 -6.96 -6.88
CA LEU A 61 -1.04 -7.93 -6.02
C LEU A 61 -1.24 -7.37 -4.61
N ILE A 62 -2.42 -7.63 -4.03
CA ILE A 62 -2.70 -7.44 -2.60
C ILE A 62 -3.05 -8.80 -2.03
N THR A 63 -2.29 -9.25 -1.03
CA THR A 63 -2.54 -10.51 -0.32
C THR A 63 -3.01 -10.21 1.09
N LEU A 64 -4.29 -10.47 1.36
CA LEU A 64 -4.89 -10.27 2.67
C LEU A 64 -4.24 -11.19 3.70
N LYS A 65 -4.00 -10.67 4.91
CA LYS A 65 -3.57 -11.47 6.05
C LYS A 65 -4.80 -11.94 6.82
N GLY A 66 -4.87 -13.25 7.06
CA GLY A 66 -5.94 -13.91 7.83
C GLY A 66 -5.63 -14.01 9.31
#